data_AF-A0A818TD57-F1
#
_entry.id   AF-A0A818TD57-F1
#
_cell.length_a   1.000
_cell.length_b   1.000
_cell.length_c   1.000
_cell.angle_alpha   90.00
_cell.angle_beta   90.00
_cell.angle_gamma   90.00
#
_symmetry.space_group_name_H-M   'P 1'
#
loop_
_entity.id
_entity.type
_entity.pdbx_description
1 polymer ?
#
loop_
_entity_poly.entity_id
_entity_poly.type
_entity_poly.pdbx_seq_one_letter_code
_entity_poly.pdbx_strand_id
1 'polypeptide(L)'
;MNDQYDCLNKAQLSFEYLHTNSTTHTFLFGALAELVDNSKDAGAKNLNIYTCKDPCLRGGFYLAFLDDGCGMNYGIIPNGYHQIFKIYEE
;
A
#
# COMPACT_ATOMS: atom_id res chain seq x y z
N MET A 1 -28.84 -12.36 -14.56
CA MET A 1 -27.84 -12.38 -15.66
C MET A 1 -26.44 -12.58 -15.06
N ASN A 2 -26.17 -13.65 -14.30
CA ASN A 2 -24.87 -13.74 -13.58
C ASN A 2 -24.08 -15.05 -13.72
N ASP A 3 -24.56 -16.07 -14.43
CA ASP A 3 -23.89 -17.39 -14.40
C ASP A 3 -23.12 -17.73 -15.69
N GLN A 4 -23.06 -16.83 -16.68
CA GLN A 4 -22.55 -17.16 -18.02
C GLN A 4 -21.01 -17.31 -18.07
N TYR A 5 -20.28 -16.83 -17.07
CA TYR A 5 -18.82 -16.81 -17.07
C TYR A 5 -18.16 -17.40 -15.83
N ASP A 6 -18.94 -17.98 -14.91
CA ASP A 6 -18.38 -18.58 -13.67
C ASP A 6 -17.47 -19.78 -13.94
N CYS A 7 -17.61 -20.42 -15.11
CA CYS A 7 -16.75 -21.50 -15.56
C CYS A 7 -15.42 -21.04 -16.19
N LEU A 8 -15.22 -19.73 -16.39
CA LEU A 8 -13.98 -19.20 -16.95
C LEU A 8 -12.95 -18.97 -15.86
N ASN A 9 -11.71 -19.37 -16.14
CA ASN A 9 -10.58 -19.09 -15.26
C ASN A 9 -10.37 -17.57 -15.14
N LYS A 10 -10.18 -17.11 -13.91
CA LYS A 10 -9.84 -15.73 -13.60
C LYS A 10 -8.33 -15.59 -13.50
N ALA A 11 -7.78 -14.46 -13.92
CA ALA A 11 -6.40 -14.12 -13.62
C ALA A 11 -6.21 -14.11 -12.11
N GLN A 12 -5.07 -14.64 -11.65
CA GLN A 12 -4.71 -14.71 -10.25
C GLN A 12 -3.40 -13.96 -10.02
N LEU A 13 -3.24 -13.43 -8.81
CA LEU A 13 -1.98 -12.85 -8.35
C LEU A 13 -1.20 -13.93 -7.61
N SER A 14 0.07 -14.11 -7.99
CA SER A 14 1.02 -14.91 -7.22
C SER A 14 1.75 -14.02 -6.20
N PHE A 15 2.35 -14.63 -5.18
CA PHE A 15 3.17 -13.92 -4.20
C PHE A 15 4.33 -13.14 -4.87
N GLU A 16 5.02 -13.78 -5.81
CA GLU A 16 6.15 -13.20 -6.57
C GLU A 16 5.77 -11.96 -7.39
N TYR A 17 4.48 -11.80 -7.71
CA TYR A 17 4.03 -10.63 -8.44
C TYR A 17 4.21 -9.35 -7.62
N LEU A 18 4.20 -9.41 -6.28
CA LEU A 18 4.46 -8.24 -5.43
C LEU A 18 5.86 -7.66 -5.67
N HIS A 19 6.88 -8.52 -5.69
CA HIS A 19 8.24 -8.12 -6.01
C HIS A 19 8.32 -7.58 -7.44
N THR A 20 7.79 -8.33 -8.41
CA THR A 20 7.75 -7.93 -9.82
C THR A 20 7.12 -6.55 -10.01
N ASN A 21 5.99 -6.27 -9.34
CA ASN A 21 5.32 -4.98 -9.38
C ASN A 21 6.17 -3.87 -8.75
N SER A 22 6.88 -4.15 -7.67
CA SER A 22 7.76 -3.17 -7.02
C SER A 22 8.92 -2.71 -7.90
N THR A 23 9.41 -3.56 -8.81
CA THR A 23 10.53 -3.23 -9.73
C THR A 23 10.16 -2.20 -10.81
N THR A 24 8.89 -1.84 -10.95
CA THR A 24 8.46 -0.73 -11.82
C THR A 24 9.06 0.61 -11.39
N HIS A 25 9.33 0.75 -10.08
CA HIS A 25 9.98 1.92 -9.50
C HIS A 25 11.50 1.84 -9.67
N THR A 26 12.00 2.34 -10.80
CA THR A 26 13.45 2.52 -11.01
C THR A 26 14.04 3.68 -10.20
N PHE A 27 13.18 4.53 -9.64
CA PHE A 27 13.54 5.64 -8.77
C PHE A 27 12.81 5.52 -7.43
N LEU A 28 13.57 5.40 -6.34
CA LEU A 28 13.03 5.17 -4.99
C LEU A 28 12.00 6.22 -4.56
N PHE A 29 12.23 7.50 -4.84
CA PHE A 29 11.27 8.53 -4.47
C PHE A 29 10.01 8.51 -5.34
N GLY A 30 10.02 7.84 -6.49
CA GLY A 30 8.80 7.53 -7.24
C GLY A 30 7.85 6.65 -6.43
N ALA A 31 8.38 5.62 -5.77
CA ALA A 31 7.60 4.75 -4.90
C ALA A 31 7.01 5.51 -3.69
N LEU A 32 7.77 6.44 -3.10
CA LEU A 32 7.25 7.29 -2.02
C LEU A 32 6.19 8.27 -2.53
N ALA A 33 6.37 8.81 -3.74
CA ALA A 33 5.44 9.75 -4.34
C ALA A 33 4.05 9.14 -4.57
N GLU A 34 3.95 7.85 -4.91
CA GLU A 34 2.64 7.18 -5.03
C GLU A 34 1.81 7.23 -3.73
N LEU A 35 2.45 7.13 -2.56
CA LEU A 35 1.74 7.24 -1.27
C LEU A 35 1.33 8.69 -0.98
N VAL A 36 2.13 9.67 -1.43
CA VAL A 36 1.79 11.10 -1.35
C VAL A 36 0.60 11.41 -2.25
N ASP A 37 0.58 10.86 -3.47
CA ASP A 37 -0.52 11.02 -4.43
C ASP A 37 -1.81 10.43 -3.87
N ASN A 38 -1.77 9.23 -3.28
CA ASN A 38 -2.92 8.63 -2.60
C ASN A 38 -3.49 9.54 -1.49
N SER A 39 -2.62 10.14 -0.68
CA SER A 39 -3.03 11.05 0.41
C SER A 39 -3.71 12.31 -0.15
N LYS A 40 -3.15 12.88 -1.22
CA LYS A 40 -3.70 14.04 -1.92
C LYS A 40 -5.05 13.73 -2.56
N ASP A 41 -5.19 12.58 -3.22
CA ASP A 41 -6.42 12.13 -3.86
C ASP A 41 -7.52 11.84 -2.82
N ALA A 42 -7.14 11.41 -1.61
CA ALA A 42 -8.03 11.29 -0.47
C ALA A 42 -8.46 12.65 0.13
N GLY A 43 -7.98 13.77 -0.42
CA GLY A 43 -8.32 15.12 0.02
C GLY A 43 -7.64 15.56 1.31
N ALA A 44 -6.53 14.91 1.69
CA ALA A 44 -5.75 15.31 2.85
C ALA A 44 -5.21 16.73 2.68
N LYS A 45 -5.25 17.50 3.77
CA LYS A 45 -4.63 18.84 3.85
C LYS A 45 -3.25 18.75 4.46
N ASN A 46 -3.02 17.73 5.28
CA ASN A 46 -1.77 17.51 5.99
C ASN A 46 -1.33 16.05 5.77
N LEU A 47 -0.05 15.88 5.48
CA LEU A 47 0.61 14.58 5.42
C LEU A 47 1.90 14.64 6.23
N ASN A 48 2.00 13.78 7.24
CA ASN A 48 3.21 13.62 8.04
C ASN A 48 3.98 12.40 7.54
N ILE A 49 5.23 12.60 7.16
CA ILE A 49 6.15 11.54 6.77
C ILE A 49 7.29 11.51 7.79
N TYR A 50 7.43 10.40 8.51
CA TYR A 50 8.42 10.29 9.59
C TYR A 50 8.89 8.85 9.77
N THR A 51 10.03 8.70 10.45
CA THR A 51 10.56 7.39 10.83
C THR A 51 10.40 7.18 12.33
N CYS A 52 10.09 5.94 12.70
CA CYS A 52 10.04 5.51 14.08
C CYS A 52 10.99 4.35 14.29
N LYS A 53 11.91 4.51 15.24
CA LYS A 53 12.91 3.47 15.54
C LYS A 53 12.25 2.25 16.14
N ASP A 54 12.61 1.10 15.60
CA ASP A 54 12.26 -0.21 16.11
C ASP A 54 13.41 -1.18 15.78
N PRO A 55 14.33 -1.43 16.74
CA PRO A 55 15.48 -2.31 16.52
C PRO A 55 15.11 -3.76 16.18
N CYS A 56 13.87 -4.18 16.43
CA CYS A 56 13.38 -5.52 16.08
C CYS A 56 12.96 -5.61 14.61
N LEU A 57 12.80 -4.47 13.92
CA LEU A 57 12.50 -4.43 12.50
C LEU A 57 13.79 -4.35 11.69
N ARG A 58 13.71 -4.85 10.47
CA ARG A 58 14.79 -4.69 9.50
C ARG A 58 15.00 -3.22 9.15
N GLY A 59 16.26 -2.81 9.09
CA GLY A 59 16.61 -1.39 8.95
C GLY A 59 16.54 -0.61 10.28
N GLY A 60 15.99 -1.19 11.35
CA GLY A 60 15.94 -0.59 12.68
C GLY A 60 14.89 0.52 12.84
N PHE A 61 14.00 0.70 11.85
CA PHE A 61 12.90 1.67 11.89
C PHE A 61 11.76 1.25 10.95
N TYR A 62 10.59 1.88 11.10
CA TYR A 62 9.55 1.90 10.08
C TYR A 62 9.33 3.32 9.55
N LEU A 63 8.98 3.42 8.27
CA LEU A 63 8.59 4.66 7.60
C LEU A 63 7.07 4.78 7.67
N ALA A 64 6.57 5.89 8.22
CA ALA A 64 5.14 6.14 8.39
C ALA A 64 4.66 7.29 7.50
N PHE A 65 3.47 7.11 6.92
CA PHE A 65 2.70 8.11 6.20
C PHE A 65 1.38 8.26 6.94
N LEU A 66 1.14 9.45 7.52
CA LEU A 66 -0.06 9.75 8.29
C LEU A 66 -0.72 10.99 7.71
N ASP A 67 -1.87 10.81 7.07
CA ASP A 67 -2.68 11.87 6.48
C ASP A 67 -3.98 12.12 7.26
N ASP A 68 -4.62 13.25 6.95
CA ASP A 68 -5.94 13.65 7.47
C ASP A 68 -7.05 13.62 6.39
N GLY A 69 -6.88 12.76 5.38
CA GLY A 69 -7.82 12.59 4.28
C GLY A 69 -9.12 11.87 4.68
N CYS A 70 -9.91 11.50 3.67
CA CYS A 70 -11.23 10.90 3.87
C CYS A 70 -11.22 9.49 4.50
N GLY A 71 -10.04 8.87 4.60
CA GLY A 71 -9.87 7.50 5.08
C GLY A 71 -10.57 6.47 4.19
N MET A 72 -10.71 5.25 4.71
CA MET A 72 -11.39 4.17 3.99
C MET A 72 -12.37 3.44 4.92
N ASN A 73 -13.55 3.10 4.40
CA ASN A 73 -14.57 2.34 5.13
C ASN A 73 -14.47 0.83 4.84
N TYR A 74 -15.29 0.03 5.53
CA TYR A 74 -15.31 -1.44 5.38
C TYR A 74 -15.66 -1.95 3.97
N GLY A 75 -16.30 -1.13 3.15
CA GLY A 75 -16.61 -1.47 1.75
C GLY A 75 -15.40 -1.34 0.82
N ILE A 76 -14.41 -0.54 1.22
CA ILE A 76 -13.16 -0.28 0.47
C ILE A 76 -12.00 -1.10 1.04
N ILE A 77 -11.93 -1.27 2.36
CA ILE A 77 -10.99 -2.19 3.02
C ILE A 77 -11.75 -3.24 3.82
N PRO A 78 -11.63 -4.54 3.50
CA PRO A 78 -12.20 -5.61 4.31
C PRO A 78 -11.64 -5.60 5.76
N ASN A 79 -12.45 -6.06 6.72
CA ASN A 79 -12.04 -6.17 8.14
C ASN A 79 -10.68 -6.87 8.33
N GLY A 80 -9.80 -6.27 9.12
CA GLY A 80 -8.50 -6.84 9.53
C GLY A 80 -7.27 -6.22 8.83
N TYR A 81 -7.47 -5.48 7.74
CA TYR A 81 -6.39 -4.76 7.07
C TYR A 81 -6.33 -3.32 7.59
N HIS A 82 -5.32 -3.03 8.42
CA HIS A 82 -4.89 -1.65 8.65
C HIS A 82 -3.83 -1.36 7.58
N GLN A 83 -3.86 -0.19 6.92
CA GLN A 83 -2.74 0.23 6.06
C GLN A 83 -1.52 0.50 6.93
N ILE A 84 -0.78 -0.56 7.25
CA ILE A 84 0.56 -0.45 7.82
C ILE A 84 1.51 -0.81 6.67
N PHE A 85 2.05 0.21 6.01
CA PHE A 85 3.15 0.04 5.08
C PHE A 85 4.41 -0.30 5.88
N LYS A 86 4.68 -1.59 6.07
CA LYS A 86 5.99 -2.07 6.53
C LYS A 86 6.82 -2.35 5.29
N ILE A 87 7.83 -1.52 5.04
CA ILE A 87 8.82 -1.79 4.01
C ILE A 87 9.68 -2.95 4.50
N TYR A 88 9.38 -4.16 4.02
CA TYR A 88 10.28 -5.29 4.10
C TYR A 88 11.13 -5.28 2.83
N GLU A 89 12.30 -4.66 2.93
CA GLU A 89 13.50 -5.27 2.37
C GLU A 89 13.55 -6.81 2.18
N GLU A 90 14.13 -7.38 1.11
CA GLU A 90 14.66 -8.79 1.07
C GLU A 90 16.13 -8.92 1.44
#